data_AF-A0A1Y0BE39-F1
#
_entry.id   AF-A0A1Y0BE39-F1
#
_cell.length_a   1.000
_cell.length_b   1.000
_cell.length_c   1.000
_cell.angle_alpha   90.00
_cell.angle_beta   90.00
_cell.angle_gamma   90.00
#
_symmetry.space_group_name_H-M   'P 1'
#
loop_
_entity.id
_entity.type
_entity.pdbx_description
1 polymer ?
#
loop_
_entity_poly.entity_id
_entity_poly.type
_entity_poly.pdbx_seq_one_letter_code
_entity_poly.pdbx_strand_id
1 'polypeptide(L)'
;MWLASDETTSVERLSSDDGVTFNNHQPFPLNDLIDLPAQDTEDDQEIDIEGLDHHDSYLWLVGSHSIKRKKVEKEGTTEKQIKRLAKTEIKGNRFILARIPLVETHEGANQQLVRSTADPNNPSRELKAGQLEGDVKSNSLVNAILQADEGRGDPHFANFLTIPGKDNGFDIEGLAVSGDRIFMGLRGPVLRGWAGILEVSVNEAGPSRLNLRDNGPDGRQYKKHFLDLKGLGVRDLCVDGNDLLILAGPTMNLDGPVAVFRWRNALDTSDEQLIFSDELEHVITVPNGVGVDHAEGMTLLTDPERLLIVYDSPGAERKISDKAVKADVFAL
;
A
#
# COMPACT_ATOMS: atom_id res chain seq x y z
N MET A 1 -14.02 2.13 -9.00
CA MET A 1 -13.27 1.92 -7.75
C MET A 1 -12.38 0.69 -7.92
N TRP A 2 -11.10 0.83 -7.64
CA TRP A 2 -10.12 -0.25 -7.65
C TRP A 2 -9.89 -0.72 -6.21
N LEU A 3 -9.82 -2.03 -6.01
CA LEU A 3 -9.71 -2.69 -4.72
C LEU A 3 -8.73 -3.86 -4.83
N ALA A 4 -8.18 -4.28 -3.72
CA ALA A 4 -7.45 -5.53 -3.62
C ALA A 4 -7.92 -6.32 -2.40
N SER A 5 -7.66 -7.63 -2.43
CA SER A 5 -7.88 -8.52 -1.30
C SER A 5 -6.56 -9.14 -0.87
N ASP A 6 -6.37 -9.25 0.43
CA ASP A 6 -5.24 -9.90 1.10
C ASP A 6 -5.04 -11.37 0.69
N GLU A 7 -6.10 -12.07 0.27
CA GLU A 7 -6.09 -13.51 -0.03
C GLU A 7 -5.95 -13.84 -1.53
N THR A 8 -6.06 -12.86 -2.43
CA THR A 8 -6.10 -13.12 -3.88
C THR A 8 -4.83 -12.68 -4.62
N THR A 9 -4.70 -13.11 -5.87
CA THR A 9 -3.62 -12.70 -6.78
C THR A 9 -4.14 -11.78 -7.91
N SER A 10 -5.24 -11.08 -7.65
CA SER A 10 -5.91 -10.18 -8.58
C SER A 10 -6.12 -8.79 -7.98
N VAL A 11 -6.28 -7.82 -8.86
CA VAL A 11 -6.85 -6.52 -8.51
C VAL A 11 -8.30 -6.52 -8.98
N GLU A 12 -9.18 -5.97 -8.17
CA GLU A 12 -10.61 -5.94 -8.40
C GLU A 12 -11.06 -4.54 -8.84
N ARG A 13 -11.90 -4.48 -9.86
CA ARG A 13 -12.62 -3.25 -10.21
C ARG A 13 -14.09 -3.42 -9.88
N LEU A 14 -14.63 -2.49 -9.11
CA LEU A 14 -16.07 -2.29 -9.01
C LEU A 14 -16.43 -1.01 -9.77
N SER A 15 -17.32 -1.13 -10.77
CA SER A 15 -17.92 0.01 -11.47
C SER A 15 -19.30 0.32 -10.86
N SER A 16 -19.78 1.55 -11.07
CA SER A 16 -21.06 2.04 -10.57
C SER A 16 -21.85 2.71 -11.67
N ASP A 17 -23.14 2.41 -11.76
CA ASP A 17 -24.07 3.03 -12.70
C ASP A 17 -24.75 4.28 -12.12
N ASP A 18 -24.82 4.39 -10.78
CA ASP A 18 -25.50 5.45 -10.03
C ASP A 18 -24.53 6.38 -9.27
N GLY A 19 -23.22 6.09 -9.30
CA GLY A 19 -22.18 6.82 -8.57
C GLY A 19 -22.14 6.54 -7.07
N VAL A 20 -22.96 5.62 -6.54
CA VAL A 20 -23.11 5.34 -5.10
C VAL A 20 -22.92 3.86 -4.80
N THR A 21 -23.47 3.01 -5.66
CA THR A 21 -23.44 1.55 -5.56
C THR A 21 -22.41 1.01 -6.54
N PHE A 22 -21.35 0.40 -6.01
CA PHE A 22 -20.27 -0.21 -6.79
C PHE A 22 -20.44 -1.73 -6.77
N ASN A 23 -21.11 -2.29 -7.78
CA ASN A 23 -21.50 -3.71 -7.81
C ASN A 23 -21.16 -4.42 -9.14
N ASN A 24 -20.70 -3.67 -10.15
CA ASN A 24 -20.26 -4.22 -11.43
C ASN A 24 -18.81 -4.69 -11.30
N HIS A 25 -18.63 -5.89 -10.75
CA HIS A 25 -17.34 -6.50 -10.41
C HIS A 25 -16.63 -7.09 -11.63
N GLN A 26 -15.36 -6.75 -11.79
CA GLN A 26 -14.45 -7.35 -12.76
C GLN A 26 -13.08 -7.62 -12.11
N PRO A 27 -12.63 -8.89 -12.04
CA PRO A 27 -11.29 -9.23 -11.58
C PRO A 27 -10.24 -9.08 -12.69
N PHE A 28 -9.02 -8.71 -12.29
CA PHE A 28 -7.84 -8.62 -13.14
C PHE A 28 -6.72 -9.46 -12.51
N PRO A 29 -6.54 -10.72 -12.95
CA PRO A 29 -5.46 -11.58 -12.48
C PRO A 29 -4.08 -10.95 -12.77
N LEU A 30 -3.24 -10.77 -11.75
CA LEU A 30 -1.97 -10.09 -11.93
C LEU A 30 -0.94 -10.91 -12.73
N ASN A 31 -1.04 -12.24 -12.68
CA ASN A 31 -0.23 -13.14 -13.53
C ASN A 31 -0.44 -12.88 -15.04
N ASP A 32 -1.59 -12.32 -15.43
CA ASP A 32 -1.86 -11.97 -16.83
C ASP A 32 -1.26 -10.62 -17.22
N LEU A 33 -0.74 -9.84 -16.27
CA LEU A 33 -0.33 -8.45 -16.45
C LEU A 33 1.15 -8.20 -16.12
N ILE A 34 1.68 -8.88 -15.11
CA ILE A 34 3.07 -8.79 -14.65
C ILE A 34 3.60 -10.18 -14.30
N ASP A 35 4.93 -10.30 -14.21
CA ASP A 35 5.59 -11.58 -13.94
C ASP A 35 5.79 -11.73 -12.42
N LEU A 36 4.82 -12.32 -11.71
CA LEU A 36 4.87 -12.37 -10.24
C LEU A 36 6.11 -13.12 -9.71
N PRO A 37 6.74 -12.66 -8.60
CA PRO A 37 7.96 -13.27 -8.07
C PRO A 37 7.84 -14.78 -7.82
N ALA A 38 6.69 -15.25 -7.36
CA ALA A 38 6.46 -16.65 -7.00
C ALA A 38 5.68 -17.45 -8.06
N GLN A 39 5.55 -16.97 -9.30
CA GLN A 39 4.75 -17.61 -10.36
C GLN A 39 5.15 -19.07 -10.64
N ASP A 40 6.43 -19.42 -10.46
CA ASP A 40 6.99 -20.75 -10.76
C ASP A 40 7.16 -21.62 -9.49
N THR A 41 6.54 -21.22 -8.37
CA THR A 41 6.58 -22.00 -7.12
C THR A 41 5.40 -22.96 -7.02
N GLU A 42 5.55 -24.03 -6.22
CA GLU A 42 4.49 -25.05 -6.05
C GLU A 42 3.23 -24.53 -5.32
N ASP A 43 3.35 -23.40 -4.62
CA ASP A 43 2.28 -22.78 -3.84
C ASP A 43 1.85 -21.47 -4.48
N ASP A 44 0.55 -21.28 -4.72
CA ASP A 44 0.00 -19.97 -5.04
C ASP A 44 0.16 -19.06 -3.81
N GLN A 45 0.90 -17.96 -3.98
CA GLN A 45 1.24 -17.07 -2.87
C GLN A 45 0.41 -15.80 -2.96
N GLU A 46 -0.28 -15.49 -1.87
CA GLU A 46 -0.96 -14.21 -1.68
C GLU A 46 0.02 -13.05 -1.94
N ILE A 47 -0.50 -11.99 -2.56
CA ILE A 47 0.27 -10.80 -2.85
C ILE A 47 0.25 -9.84 -1.66
N ASP A 48 -0.84 -9.80 -0.87
CA ASP A 48 -1.01 -8.84 0.23
C ASP A 48 -0.84 -7.41 -0.32
N ILE A 49 -1.67 -7.05 -1.33
CA ILE A 49 -1.65 -5.70 -1.91
C ILE A 49 -2.29 -4.77 -0.89
N GLU A 50 -1.49 -3.88 -0.33
CA GLU A 50 -1.95 -2.98 0.72
C GLU A 50 -2.20 -1.56 0.20
N GLY A 51 -1.47 -1.14 -0.85
CA GLY A 51 -1.59 0.21 -1.41
C GLY A 51 -1.87 0.20 -2.90
N LEU A 52 -2.77 1.10 -3.33
CA LEU A 52 -3.14 1.36 -4.72
C LEU A 52 -3.15 2.86 -4.97
N ASP A 53 -2.65 3.31 -6.12
CA ASP A 53 -2.84 4.68 -6.56
C ASP A 53 -2.90 4.79 -8.09
N HIS A 54 -3.48 5.87 -8.61
CA HIS A 54 -3.57 6.14 -10.04
C HIS A 54 -2.80 7.41 -10.40
N HIS A 55 -1.80 7.27 -11.27
CA HIS A 55 -1.02 8.40 -11.76
C HIS A 55 -0.49 8.15 -13.18
N ASP A 56 -0.55 9.17 -14.05
CA ASP A 56 -0.04 9.15 -15.43
C ASP A 56 -0.49 7.93 -16.26
N SER A 57 -1.80 7.62 -16.23
CA SER A 57 -2.40 6.46 -16.94
C SER A 57 -1.89 5.09 -16.46
N TYR A 58 -1.34 5.01 -15.26
CA TYR A 58 -0.98 3.77 -14.59
C TYR A 58 -1.81 3.58 -13.33
N LEU A 59 -2.25 2.35 -13.10
CA LEU A 59 -2.55 1.89 -11.75
C LEU A 59 -1.24 1.39 -11.12
N TRP A 60 -0.84 2.05 -10.04
CA TRP A 60 0.27 1.65 -9.19
C TRP A 60 -0.25 0.79 -8.04
N LEU A 61 0.57 -0.19 -7.66
CA LEU A 61 0.27 -1.08 -6.55
C LEU A 61 1.54 -1.49 -5.80
N VAL A 62 1.40 -1.71 -4.50
CA VAL A 62 2.49 -2.14 -3.62
C VAL A 62 2.00 -3.26 -2.71
N GLY A 63 2.82 -4.29 -2.55
CA GLY A 63 2.60 -5.34 -1.56
C GLY A 63 3.16 -4.95 -0.19
N SER A 64 2.80 -5.69 0.85
CA SER A 64 3.19 -5.36 2.22
C SER A 64 4.70 -5.38 2.52
N HIS A 65 5.49 -6.12 1.72
CA HIS A 65 6.91 -6.40 1.97
C HIS A 65 7.19 -7.00 3.37
N SER A 66 6.17 -7.58 4.01
CA SER A 66 6.23 -7.99 5.40
C SER A 66 6.45 -9.49 5.56
N ILE A 67 7.15 -9.86 6.64
CA ILE A 67 7.16 -11.23 7.16
C ILE A 67 5.84 -11.47 7.92
N LYS A 68 5.27 -12.67 7.80
CA LYS A 68 4.04 -13.05 8.51
C LYS A 68 4.34 -14.01 9.66
N ARG A 69 3.72 -13.80 10.82
CA ARG A 69 3.68 -14.80 11.91
C ARG A 69 2.46 -15.69 11.74
N LYS A 70 2.63 -17.01 11.89
CA LYS A 70 1.48 -17.93 11.75
C LYS A 70 0.44 -17.67 12.84
N LYS A 71 -0.82 -17.50 12.42
CA LYS A 71 -1.97 -17.40 13.32
C LYS A 71 -2.14 -18.70 14.13
N VAL A 72 -2.59 -18.53 15.38
CA VAL A 72 -3.05 -19.62 16.25
C VAL A 72 -4.43 -20.07 15.80
N GLU A 73 -4.65 -21.37 15.78
CA GLU A 73 -5.93 -21.99 15.41
C GLU A 73 -6.67 -22.45 16.67
N LYS A 74 -8.01 -22.42 16.64
CA LYS A 74 -8.85 -22.93 17.75
C LYS A 74 -8.72 -24.45 17.91
N GLU A 75 -8.42 -25.16 16.83
CA GLU A 75 -8.30 -26.61 16.81
C GLU A 75 -6.86 -27.08 17.10
N GLY A 76 -6.72 -28.23 17.76
CA GLY A 76 -5.42 -28.86 18.05
C GLY A 76 -4.95 -28.67 19.50
N THR A 77 -3.77 -29.21 19.81
CA THR A 77 -3.23 -29.20 21.18
C THR A 77 -2.59 -27.86 21.53
N THR A 78 -2.65 -27.47 22.80
CA THR A 78 -1.98 -26.27 23.33
C THR A 78 -0.49 -26.23 22.96
N GLU A 79 0.20 -27.37 23.07
CA GLU A 79 1.62 -27.48 22.71
C GLU A 79 1.87 -27.17 21.23
N LYS A 80 1.01 -27.68 20.32
CA LYS A 80 1.08 -27.39 18.89
C LYS A 80 0.87 -25.90 18.63
N GLN A 81 -0.13 -25.30 19.27
CA GLN A 81 -0.45 -23.88 19.08
C GLN A 81 0.65 -22.95 19.63
N ILE A 82 1.26 -23.27 20.77
CA ILE A 82 2.43 -22.54 21.29
C ILE A 82 3.60 -22.62 20.30
N LYS A 83 3.89 -23.82 19.76
CA LYS A 83 4.95 -24.00 18.74
C LYS A 83 4.66 -23.24 17.44
N ARG A 84 3.39 -23.04 17.08
CA ARG A 84 3.00 -22.26 15.89
C ARG A 84 3.33 -20.79 16.04
N LEU A 85 3.17 -20.20 17.23
CA LEU A 85 3.51 -18.79 17.46
C LEU A 85 4.98 -18.46 17.18
N ALA A 86 5.89 -19.44 17.29
CA ALA A 86 7.30 -19.25 16.95
C ALA A 86 7.58 -19.25 15.43
N LYS A 87 6.60 -19.62 14.59
CA LYS A 87 6.80 -19.76 13.15
C LYS A 87 6.50 -18.45 12.42
N THR A 88 7.48 -18.01 11.64
CA THR A 88 7.37 -16.92 10.68
C THR A 88 7.50 -17.45 9.26
N GLU A 89 6.92 -16.76 8.30
CA GLU A 89 6.96 -17.11 6.88
C GLU A 89 7.13 -15.88 6.01
N ILE A 90 7.82 -16.10 4.88
CA ILE A 90 8.00 -15.12 3.82
C ILE A 90 7.15 -15.60 2.63
N LYS A 91 6.40 -14.69 2.05
CA LYS A 91 5.65 -14.90 0.80
C LYS A 91 6.23 -13.96 -0.25
N GLY A 92 6.82 -14.53 -1.29
CA GLY A 92 7.58 -13.81 -2.32
C GLY A 92 6.75 -12.78 -3.08
N ASN A 93 5.48 -13.09 -3.31
CA ASN A 93 4.55 -12.19 -3.98
C ASN A 93 4.25 -10.91 -3.16
N ARG A 94 4.64 -10.84 -1.88
CA ARG A 94 4.51 -9.61 -1.05
C ARG A 94 5.53 -8.52 -1.37
N PHE A 95 6.64 -8.83 -2.06
CA PHE A 95 7.72 -7.87 -2.35
C PHE A 95 7.56 -7.18 -3.70
N ILE A 96 6.35 -6.68 -3.99
CA ILE A 96 6.07 -6.03 -5.27
C ILE A 96 5.86 -4.52 -5.10
N LEU A 97 6.43 -3.76 -6.02
CA LEU A 97 6.03 -2.39 -6.36
C LEU A 97 5.87 -2.39 -7.87
N ALA A 98 4.65 -2.21 -8.36
CA ALA A 98 4.34 -2.34 -9.78
C ALA A 98 3.48 -1.18 -10.28
N ARG A 99 3.52 -0.98 -11.59
CA ARG A 99 2.61 -0.12 -12.32
C ARG A 99 2.06 -0.88 -13.52
N ILE A 100 0.77 -0.71 -13.80
CA ILE A 100 0.07 -1.39 -14.89
C ILE A 100 -0.71 -0.35 -15.68
N PRO A 101 -0.54 -0.26 -17.01
CA PRO A 101 -1.27 0.68 -17.84
C PRO A 101 -2.78 0.52 -17.67
N LEU A 102 -3.44 1.66 -17.45
CA LEU A 102 -4.87 1.79 -17.28
C LEU A 102 -5.44 2.50 -18.51
N VAL A 103 -6.33 1.83 -19.24
CA VAL A 103 -6.94 2.37 -20.47
C VAL A 103 -8.44 2.54 -20.30
N GLU A 104 -8.99 3.62 -20.83
CA GLU A 104 -10.44 3.78 -20.93
C GLU A 104 -10.97 3.02 -22.16
N THR A 105 -12.07 2.29 -22.00
CA THR A 105 -12.75 1.66 -23.14
C THR A 105 -13.94 2.48 -23.62
N HIS A 106 -14.19 2.42 -24.93
CA HIS A 106 -15.27 3.18 -25.59
C HIS A 106 -16.68 2.73 -25.17
N GLU A 107 -16.84 1.55 -24.56
CA GLU A 107 -18.13 1.06 -24.05
C GLU A 107 -18.27 1.35 -22.55
N GLY A 108 -18.97 2.45 -22.23
CA GLY A 108 -19.48 2.71 -20.89
C GLY A 108 -18.47 3.23 -19.86
N ALA A 109 -17.39 3.91 -20.29
CA ALA A 109 -16.38 4.48 -19.40
C ALA A 109 -15.76 3.47 -18.42
N ASN A 110 -15.50 2.25 -18.91
CA ASN A 110 -14.91 1.18 -18.11
C ASN A 110 -13.39 1.15 -18.29
N GLN A 111 -12.65 1.37 -17.22
CA GLN A 111 -11.19 1.32 -17.23
C GLN A 111 -10.68 -0.14 -17.23
N GLN A 112 -9.73 -0.49 -18.09
CA GLN A 112 -9.12 -1.83 -18.16
C GLN A 112 -7.63 -1.75 -17.85
N LEU A 113 -7.09 -2.81 -17.25
CA LEU A 113 -5.66 -3.02 -17.12
C LEU A 113 -5.14 -3.83 -18.31
N VAL A 114 -4.02 -3.39 -18.90
CA VAL A 114 -3.40 -4.06 -20.04
C VAL A 114 -1.88 -4.14 -19.86
N ARG A 115 -1.23 -5.18 -20.42
CA ARG A 115 0.24 -5.30 -20.37
C ARG A 115 0.96 -4.14 -21.04
N SER A 116 0.38 -3.61 -22.12
CA SER A 116 0.95 -2.47 -22.84
C SER A 116 -0.10 -1.73 -23.66
N THR A 117 0.12 -0.44 -23.88
CA THR A 117 -0.72 0.43 -24.72
C THR A 117 0.10 1.63 -25.21
N ALA A 118 -0.34 2.31 -26.27
CA ALA A 118 0.17 3.64 -26.56
C ALA A 118 -0.24 4.61 -25.43
N ASP A 119 0.67 5.50 -25.05
CA ASP A 119 0.38 6.55 -24.07
C ASP A 119 -0.69 7.50 -24.64
N PRO A 120 -1.83 7.69 -23.95
CA PRO A 120 -2.91 8.56 -24.44
C PRO A 120 -2.48 10.02 -24.56
N ASN A 121 -1.49 10.46 -23.77
CA ASN A 121 -0.96 11.81 -23.78
C ASN A 121 0.23 11.97 -24.75
N ASN A 122 0.88 10.87 -25.13
CA ASN A 122 1.95 10.86 -26.11
C ASN A 122 1.98 9.55 -26.92
N PRO A 123 1.22 9.45 -28.03
CA PRO A 123 1.09 8.20 -28.80
C PRO A 123 2.39 7.63 -29.38
N SER A 124 3.50 8.38 -29.37
CA SER A 124 4.83 7.89 -29.77
C SER A 124 5.54 7.08 -28.66
N ARG A 125 5.05 7.17 -27.42
CA ARG A 125 5.51 6.42 -26.25
C ARG A 125 4.58 5.24 -26.02
N GLU A 126 5.17 4.09 -25.72
CA GLU A 126 4.44 2.90 -25.31
C GLU A 126 4.48 2.79 -23.78
N LEU A 127 3.32 2.71 -23.13
CA LEU A 127 3.20 2.36 -21.73
C LEU A 127 3.26 0.85 -21.58
N LYS A 128 4.08 0.36 -20.64
CA LYS A 128 4.17 -1.07 -20.29
C LYS A 128 3.96 -1.29 -18.81
N ALA A 129 3.29 -2.38 -18.49
CA ALA A 129 3.27 -2.92 -17.14
C ALA A 129 4.70 -3.25 -16.72
N GLY A 130 5.03 -3.02 -15.46
CA GLY A 130 6.34 -3.35 -14.95
C GLY A 130 6.38 -3.30 -13.43
N GLN A 131 7.33 -4.03 -12.87
CA GLN A 131 7.53 -4.10 -11.42
C GLN A 131 8.99 -3.86 -11.07
N LEU A 132 9.22 -3.46 -9.82
CA LEU A 132 10.55 -3.32 -9.26
C LEU A 132 11.29 -4.65 -9.28
N GLU A 133 12.57 -4.63 -9.66
CA GLU A 133 13.42 -5.82 -9.70
C GLU A 133 13.45 -6.53 -8.34
N GLY A 134 13.14 -7.83 -8.33
CA GLY A 134 13.10 -8.68 -7.14
C GLY A 134 12.90 -10.16 -7.44
N ASP A 135 12.80 -10.97 -6.38
CA ASP A 135 12.58 -12.41 -6.40
C ASP A 135 11.69 -12.85 -5.22
N VAL A 136 11.55 -14.17 -5.01
CA VAL A 136 10.69 -14.75 -3.95
C VAL A 136 11.11 -14.42 -2.51
N LYS A 137 12.24 -13.77 -2.29
CA LYS A 137 12.77 -13.45 -0.95
C LYS A 137 12.90 -11.95 -0.68
N SER A 138 13.01 -11.13 -1.72
CA SER A 138 13.34 -9.71 -1.59
C SER A 138 13.06 -8.96 -2.89
N ASN A 139 13.11 -7.63 -2.84
CA ASN A 139 13.22 -6.79 -4.02
C ASN A 139 14.28 -5.70 -3.83
N SER A 140 14.44 -4.85 -4.84
CA SER A 140 15.45 -3.79 -4.85
C SER A 140 15.27 -2.79 -3.71
N LEU A 141 14.05 -2.56 -3.21
CA LEU A 141 13.82 -1.69 -2.05
C LEU A 141 14.35 -2.32 -0.76
N VAL A 142 13.98 -3.58 -0.50
CA VAL A 142 14.49 -4.32 0.67
C VAL A 142 16.02 -4.45 0.61
N ASN A 143 16.57 -4.72 -0.58
CA ASN A 143 18.01 -4.77 -0.77
C ASN A 143 18.67 -3.41 -0.52
N ALA A 144 18.08 -2.30 -0.99
CA ALA A 144 18.59 -0.97 -0.72
C ALA A 144 18.61 -0.66 0.79
N ILE A 145 17.57 -1.05 1.53
CA ILE A 145 17.51 -0.91 2.99
C ILE A 145 18.60 -1.75 3.66
N LEU A 146 18.82 -2.99 3.25
CA LEU A 146 19.83 -3.88 3.83
C LEU A 146 21.27 -3.46 3.49
N GLN A 147 21.48 -2.82 2.33
CA GLN A 147 22.80 -2.40 1.86
C GLN A 147 23.15 -0.95 2.21
N ALA A 148 22.21 -0.18 2.78
CA ALA A 148 22.47 1.16 3.26
C ALA A 148 23.60 1.21 4.30
N ASP A 149 24.14 2.40 4.54
CA ASP A 149 25.21 2.67 5.51
C ASP A 149 26.44 1.75 5.33
N GLU A 150 26.93 1.65 4.09
CA GLU A 150 28.08 0.82 3.70
C GLU A 150 27.86 -0.67 3.98
N GLY A 151 26.66 -1.18 3.72
CA GLY A 151 26.31 -2.59 3.91
C GLY A 151 25.99 -2.98 5.35
N ARG A 152 25.90 -2.01 6.27
CA ARG A 152 25.46 -2.26 7.66
C ARG A 152 23.93 -2.35 7.79
N GLY A 153 23.22 -1.88 6.76
CA GLY A 153 21.77 -1.75 6.73
C GLY A 153 21.29 -0.45 7.35
N ASP A 154 20.14 0.03 6.89
CA ASP A 154 19.55 1.26 7.40
C ASP A 154 19.27 1.14 8.90
N PRO A 155 19.78 2.06 9.73
CA PRO A 155 19.70 1.95 11.17
C PRO A 155 18.27 2.07 11.70
N HIS A 156 17.33 2.57 10.90
CA HIS A 156 15.92 2.70 11.28
C HIS A 156 15.11 1.48 10.89
N PHE A 157 15.41 0.83 9.77
CA PHE A 157 14.51 -0.16 9.15
C PHE A 157 15.10 -1.55 8.98
N ALA A 158 16.41 -1.71 8.82
CA ALA A 158 17.01 -3.00 8.47
C ALA A 158 16.71 -4.10 9.50
N ASN A 159 16.75 -3.78 10.79
CA ASN A 159 16.43 -4.75 11.85
C ASN A 159 14.96 -5.20 11.83
N PHE A 160 14.05 -4.33 11.38
CA PHE A 160 12.61 -4.60 11.34
C PHE A 160 12.19 -5.45 10.15
N LEU A 161 13.03 -5.59 9.11
CA LEU A 161 12.81 -6.54 8.02
C LEU A 161 12.81 -8.01 8.48
N THR A 162 13.36 -8.29 9.67
CA THR A 162 13.38 -9.64 10.25
C THR A 162 12.21 -9.91 11.20
N ILE A 163 11.38 -8.89 11.46
CA ILE A 163 10.27 -8.92 12.40
C ILE A 163 8.97 -9.01 11.59
N PRO A 164 7.99 -9.83 11.99
CA PRO A 164 6.70 -9.86 11.31
C PRO A 164 5.96 -8.53 11.35
N GLY A 165 5.26 -8.17 10.27
CA GLY A 165 4.55 -6.87 10.18
C GLY A 165 3.59 -6.64 11.35
N LYS A 166 2.79 -7.66 11.70
CA LYS A 166 1.83 -7.60 12.83
C LYS A 166 2.48 -7.54 14.22
N ASP A 167 3.81 -7.61 14.30
CA ASP A 167 4.63 -7.44 15.50
C ASP A 167 5.45 -6.13 15.46
N ASN A 168 4.97 -5.10 14.73
CA ASN A 168 5.67 -3.85 14.46
C ASN A 168 6.95 -4.02 13.60
N GLY A 169 7.00 -5.08 12.80
CA GLY A 169 8.02 -5.27 11.76
C GLY A 169 7.81 -4.36 10.56
N PHE A 170 8.68 -4.47 9.56
CA PHE A 170 8.56 -3.72 8.32
C PHE A 170 7.30 -4.13 7.57
N ASP A 171 6.44 -3.14 7.29
CA ASP A 171 5.14 -3.36 6.68
C ASP A 171 4.65 -2.09 5.99
N ILE A 172 4.51 -2.16 4.67
CA ILE A 172 4.01 -1.06 3.82
C ILE A 172 2.50 -1.24 3.69
N GLU A 173 1.73 -0.21 4.03
CA GLU A 173 0.28 -0.21 3.77
C GLU A 173 -0.16 0.93 2.86
N GLY A 174 0.42 2.13 2.98
CA GLY A 174 0.01 3.26 2.14
C GLY A 174 0.82 3.43 0.86
N LEU A 175 0.15 3.87 -0.22
CA LEU A 175 0.79 4.23 -1.48
C LEU A 175 0.22 5.53 -2.03
N ALA A 176 1.09 6.47 -2.38
CA ALA A 176 0.72 7.70 -3.08
C ALA A 176 1.78 8.05 -4.13
N VAL A 177 1.34 8.44 -5.33
CA VAL A 177 2.19 8.68 -6.49
C VAL A 177 1.85 10.04 -7.09
N SER A 178 2.88 10.89 -7.22
CA SER A 178 2.75 12.17 -7.91
C SER A 178 4.00 12.44 -8.74
N GLY A 179 3.84 12.45 -10.06
CA GLY A 179 4.93 12.55 -11.01
C GLY A 179 5.89 11.37 -10.88
N ASP A 180 7.14 11.66 -10.52
CA ASP A 180 8.20 10.69 -10.30
C ASP A 180 8.40 10.32 -8.82
N ARG A 181 7.59 10.88 -7.92
CA ARG A 181 7.64 10.63 -6.48
C ARG A 181 6.63 9.57 -6.10
N ILE A 182 7.11 8.52 -5.44
CA ILE A 182 6.32 7.39 -4.95
C ILE A 182 6.51 7.33 -3.44
N PHE A 183 5.48 7.67 -2.69
CA PHE A 183 5.45 7.59 -1.23
C PHE A 183 4.87 6.24 -0.80
N MET A 184 5.58 5.55 0.07
CA MET A 184 5.19 4.29 0.68
C MET A 184 5.08 4.48 2.19
N GLY A 185 3.85 4.44 2.68
CA GLY A 185 3.52 4.60 4.08
C GLY A 185 3.75 3.31 4.86
N LEU A 186 4.52 3.39 5.95
CA LEU A 186 4.79 2.24 6.80
C LEU A 186 3.73 2.16 7.90
N ARG A 187 3.00 1.05 7.95
CA ARG A 187 2.32 0.64 9.17
C ARG A 187 3.33 0.42 10.28
N GLY A 188 4.38 -0.30 9.95
CA GLY A 188 5.43 -0.69 10.85
C GLY A 188 6.79 -0.60 10.16
N PRO A 189 7.85 -0.28 10.90
CA PRO A 189 7.87 0.00 12.33
C PRO A 189 7.43 1.43 12.67
N VAL A 190 6.79 1.59 13.83
CA VAL A 190 6.71 2.90 14.51
C VAL A 190 7.85 3.01 15.53
N LEU A 191 8.69 4.02 15.37
CA LEU A 191 9.95 4.19 16.08
C LEU A 191 9.79 5.18 17.24
N ARG A 192 9.57 4.68 18.46
CA ARG A 192 9.33 5.52 19.65
C ARG A 192 8.19 6.54 19.42
N GLY A 193 7.14 6.11 18.71
CA GLY A 193 5.96 6.91 18.38
C GLY A 193 6.01 7.60 17.01
N TRP A 194 7.13 7.54 16.30
CA TRP A 194 7.30 8.16 14.98
C TRP A 194 6.98 7.16 13.86
N ALA A 195 6.01 7.49 13.02
CA ALA A 195 5.69 6.73 11.81
C ALA A 195 6.71 7.04 10.71
N GLY A 196 6.97 6.06 9.84
CA GLY A 196 7.85 6.22 8.68
C GLY A 196 7.08 6.28 7.37
N ILE A 197 7.54 7.12 6.45
CA ILE A 197 7.18 7.08 5.03
C ILE A 197 8.47 7.01 4.23
N LEU A 198 8.56 6.06 3.30
CA LEU A 198 9.64 5.99 2.32
C LEU A 198 9.23 6.72 1.05
N GLU A 199 10.10 7.56 0.50
CA GLU A 199 9.90 8.14 -0.83
C GLU A 199 10.93 7.54 -1.80
N VAL A 200 10.46 6.96 -2.89
CA VAL A 200 11.30 6.42 -3.97
C VAL A 200 10.98 7.10 -5.30
N SER A 201 11.88 6.93 -6.26
CA SER A 201 11.61 7.20 -7.67
C SER A 201 12.13 6.03 -8.51
N VAL A 202 11.52 5.78 -9.66
CA VAL A 202 11.87 4.65 -10.52
C VAL A 202 12.12 5.05 -11.97
N ASN A 203 12.93 4.28 -12.66
CA ASN A 203 13.07 4.32 -14.12
C ASN A 203 12.84 2.94 -14.72
N GLU A 204 12.48 2.93 -16.00
CA GLU A 204 12.46 1.70 -16.79
C GLU A 204 13.89 1.17 -16.94
N ALA A 205 14.05 -0.12 -16.66
CA ALA A 205 15.34 -0.82 -16.73
C ALA A 205 15.35 -1.91 -17.81
N GLY A 206 14.18 -2.24 -18.37
CA GLY A 206 14.00 -3.24 -19.41
C GLY A 206 12.52 -3.53 -19.63
N PRO A 207 12.17 -4.51 -20.48
CA PRO A 207 10.80 -4.96 -20.64
C PRO A 207 10.23 -5.39 -19.28
N SER A 208 9.15 -4.76 -18.84
CA SER A 208 8.45 -5.08 -17.59
C SER A 208 9.25 -4.93 -16.29
N ARG A 209 10.39 -4.22 -16.30
CA ARG A 209 11.25 -4.03 -15.11
C ARG A 209 11.49 -2.57 -14.77
N LEU A 210 11.42 -2.27 -13.49
CA LEU A 210 11.70 -0.96 -12.89
C LEU A 210 12.93 -1.05 -11.99
N ASN A 211 13.76 -0.02 -12.01
CA ASN A 211 14.87 0.17 -11.07
C ASN A 211 14.61 1.39 -10.19
N LEU A 212 15.08 1.34 -8.94
CA LEU A 212 15.14 2.51 -8.09
C LEU A 212 16.18 3.49 -8.62
N ARG A 213 15.87 4.79 -8.50
CA ARG A 213 16.82 5.88 -8.71
C ARG A 213 17.46 6.28 -7.40
N ASP A 214 18.68 6.78 -7.49
CA ASP A 214 19.30 7.51 -6.39
C ASP A 214 18.51 8.80 -6.17
N ASN A 215 17.77 8.88 -5.07
CA ASN A 215 16.88 10.00 -4.76
C ASN A 215 17.08 10.54 -3.34
N GLY A 216 17.77 9.81 -2.48
CA GLY A 216 18.05 10.19 -1.10
C GLY A 216 19.46 10.70 -0.88
N PRO A 217 19.75 11.17 0.35
CA PRO A 217 21.09 11.54 0.79
C PRO A 217 22.15 10.47 0.47
N ASP A 218 23.35 10.92 0.13
CA ASP A 218 24.54 10.08 -0.09
C ASP A 218 24.36 8.96 -1.15
N GLY A 219 23.52 9.22 -2.17
CA GLY A 219 23.27 8.27 -3.26
C GLY A 219 22.33 7.12 -2.87
N ARG A 220 21.64 7.23 -1.73
CA ARG A 220 20.64 6.25 -1.32
C ARG A 220 19.44 6.25 -2.28
N GLN A 221 18.87 5.07 -2.49
CA GLN A 221 17.77 4.85 -3.44
C GLN A 221 16.37 5.12 -2.88
N TYR A 222 16.30 5.68 -1.67
CA TYR A 222 15.07 6.13 -1.02
C TYR A 222 15.38 7.30 -0.08
N LYS A 223 14.35 8.13 0.17
CA LYS A 223 14.29 9.09 1.27
C LYS A 223 13.41 8.54 2.38
N LYS A 224 13.61 9.06 3.58
CA LYS A 224 12.81 8.77 4.77
C LYS A 224 12.15 10.04 5.28
N HIS A 225 10.85 9.96 5.55
CA HIS A 225 10.13 10.97 6.28
C HIS A 225 9.60 10.35 7.56
N PHE A 226 9.65 11.12 8.65
CA PHE A 226 9.18 10.67 9.97
C PHE A 226 8.12 11.64 10.49
N LEU A 227 7.00 11.10 10.93
CA LEU A 227 5.84 11.89 11.33
C LEU A 227 5.37 11.46 12.72
N ASP A 228 5.08 12.44 13.58
CA ASP A 228 4.43 12.20 14.88
C ASP A 228 2.93 12.03 14.69
N LEU A 229 2.52 10.82 14.30
CA LEU A 229 1.11 10.41 14.17
C LEU A 229 0.53 9.93 15.51
N LYS A 230 1.03 10.46 16.64
CA LYS A 230 0.61 10.10 18.00
C LYS A 230 0.80 8.61 18.31
N GLY A 231 1.86 8.02 17.77
CA GLY A 231 2.18 6.60 17.92
C GLY A 231 1.42 5.63 17.03
N LEU A 232 0.63 6.14 16.08
CA LEU A 232 -0.01 5.36 15.03
C LEU A 232 0.96 5.14 13.84
N GLY A 233 0.74 4.06 13.09
CA GLY A 233 1.41 3.81 11.81
C GLY A 233 0.56 4.30 10.64
N VAL A 234 1.15 4.34 9.44
CA VAL A 234 0.43 4.68 8.21
C VAL A 234 -0.35 3.46 7.72
N ARG A 235 -1.62 3.65 7.41
CA ARG A 235 -2.56 2.67 6.86
C ARG A 235 -2.78 2.89 5.39
N ASP A 236 -2.90 4.15 4.98
CA ASP A 236 -3.04 4.53 3.58
C ASP A 236 -2.54 5.97 3.34
N LEU A 237 -2.27 6.31 2.09
CA LEU A 237 -1.84 7.63 1.64
C LEU A 237 -2.71 8.10 0.47
N CYS A 238 -2.98 9.41 0.39
CA CYS A 238 -3.71 9.98 -0.73
C CYS A 238 -3.22 11.39 -1.03
N VAL A 239 -2.90 11.67 -2.30
CA VAL A 239 -2.47 13.00 -2.74
C VAL A 239 -3.68 13.93 -2.81
N ASP A 240 -3.55 15.12 -2.21
CA ASP A 240 -4.56 16.18 -2.22
C ASP A 240 -3.90 17.50 -2.65
N GLY A 241 -3.93 17.82 -3.94
CA GLY A 241 -3.17 18.95 -4.48
C GLY A 241 -1.66 18.78 -4.24
N ASN A 242 -1.08 19.66 -3.42
CA ASN A 242 0.32 19.57 -2.99
C ASN A 242 0.50 18.89 -1.62
N ASP A 243 -0.60 18.56 -0.95
CA ASP A 243 -0.62 17.95 0.37
C ASP A 243 -0.68 16.42 0.26
N LEU A 244 -0.36 15.76 1.38
CA LEU A 244 -0.51 14.32 1.52
C LEU A 244 -1.46 14.02 2.69
N LEU A 245 -2.60 13.40 2.38
CA LEU A 245 -3.49 12.82 3.37
C LEU A 245 -2.93 11.47 3.82
N ILE A 246 -3.05 11.20 5.11
CA ILE A 246 -2.47 10.03 5.78
C ILE A 246 -3.54 9.40 6.67
N LEU A 247 -4.01 8.21 6.29
CA LEU A 247 -4.82 7.40 7.18
C LEU A 247 -3.87 6.74 8.17
N ALA A 248 -4.09 6.98 9.46
CA ALA A 248 -3.23 6.52 10.53
C ALA A 248 -3.99 5.59 11.48
N GLY A 249 -3.38 4.48 11.88
CA GLY A 249 -4.00 3.48 12.74
C GLY A 249 -3.00 2.63 13.52
N PRO A 250 -3.49 1.68 14.34
CA PRO A 250 -2.63 0.81 15.15
C PRO A 250 -1.67 -0.05 14.32
N THR A 251 -0.45 -0.26 14.81
CA THR A 251 0.59 -1.00 14.06
C THR A 251 0.53 -2.52 14.23
N MET A 252 -0.03 -2.99 15.35
CA MET A 252 -0.15 -4.42 15.67
C MET A 252 -1.60 -4.86 15.62
N ASN A 253 -1.85 -6.15 15.87
CA ASN A 253 -3.19 -6.72 15.94
C ASN A 253 -3.94 -6.29 17.23
N LEU A 254 -4.23 -5.00 17.34
CA LEU A 254 -4.96 -4.36 18.44
C LEU A 254 -5.94 -3.33 17.90
N ASP A 255 -7.04 -3.13 18.63
CA ASP A 255 -7.97 -2.04 18.37
C ASP A 255 -7.42 -0.74 18.95
N GLY A 256 -7.61 0.37 18.24
CA GLY A 256 -7.13 1.67 18.70
C GLY A 256 -7.61 2.82 17.82
N PRO A 257 -7.21 4.06 18.15
CA PRO A 257 -7.62 5.25 17.41
C PRO A 257 -7.25 5.14 15.93
N VAL A 258 -8.15 5.64 15.09
CA VAL A 258 -7.92 5.81 13.66
C VAL A 258 -8.24 7.25 13.29
N ALA A 259 -7.35 7.89 12.54
CA ALA A 259 -7.51 9.28 12.14
C ALA A 259 -6.88 9.55 10.79
N VAL A 260 -7.36 10.59 10.12
CA VAL A 260 -6.77 11.14 8.90
C VAL A 260 -6.02 12.42 9.27
N PHE A 261 -4.74 12.46 8.93
CA PHE A 261 -3.89 13.63 9.06
C PHE A 261 -3.56 14.18 7.68
N ARG A 262 -3.29 15.49 7.59
CA ARG A 262 -2.80 16.15 6.39
C ARG A 262 -1.41 16.71 6.65
N TRP A 263 -0.44 16.20 5.88
CA TRP A 263 0.89 16.77 5.79
C TRP A 263 0.90 17.78 4.64
N ARG A 264 0.90 19.07 5.02
CA ARG A 264 0.81 20.18 4.08
C ARG A 264 2.08 20.37 3.26
N ASN A 265 1.92 20.69 1.98
CA ASN A 265 2.98 20.92 0.99
C ASN A 265 4.00 19.77 0.92
N ALA A 266 3.57 18.53 1.19
CA ALA A 266 4.44 17.36 1.12
C ALA A 266 5.13 17.26 -0.25
N LEU A 267 4.41 17.60 -1.32
CA LEU A 267 4.92 17.59 -2.69
C LEU A 267 5.88 18.74 -3.03
N ASP A 268 5.96 19.78 -2.20
CA ASP A 268 6.88 20.90 -2.40
C ASP A 268 8.22 20.71 -1.67
N THR A 269 8.33 19.67 -0.84
CA THR A 269 9.58 19.32 -0.13
C THR A 269 10.48 18.45 -0.99
N SER A 270 11.78 18.75 -1.03
CA SER A 270 12.79 17.92 -1.71
C SER A 270 13.59 17.02 -0.77
N ASP A 271 13.76 17.43 0.48
CA ASP A 271 14.62 16.75 1.46
C ASP A 271 13.80 15.84 2.37
N GLU A 272 14.49 14.94 3.08
CA GLU A 272 13.90 14.17 4.18
C GLU A 272 13.25 15.08 5.22
N GLN A 273 12.09 14.68 5.75
CA GLN A 273 11.31 15.51 6.67
C GLN A 273 11.09 14.81 8.01
N LEU A 274 11.04 15.62 9.07
CA LEU A 274 10.61 15.21 10.41
C LEU A 274 9.48 16.16 10.82
N ILE A 275 8.24 15.68 10.83
CA ILE A 275 7.05 16.52 11.02
C ILE A 275 6.44 16.24 12.41
N PHE A 276 6.34 17.27 13.24
CA PHE A 276 5.75 17.16 14.56
C PHE A 276 4.21 17.19 14.50
N SER A 277 3.57 16.71 15.57
CA SER A 277 2.12 16.57 15.62
C SER A 277 1.34 17.89 15.57
N ASP A 278 1.98 19.02 15.90
CA ASP A 278 1.41 20.37 15.79
C ASP A 278 1.57 20.99 14.39
N GLU A 279 2.40 20.41 13.53
CA GLU A 279 2.55 20.76 12.12
C GLU A 279 1.61 19.93 11.22
N LEU A 280 1.01 18.88 11.75
CA LEU A 280 0.02 18.05 11.08
C LEU A 280 -1.39 18.55 11.35
N GLU A 281 -2.15 18.75 10.29
CA GLU A 281 -3.57 19.02 10.41
C GLU A 281 -4.32 17.71 10.67
N HIS A 282 -5.06 17.64 11.77
CA HIS A 282 -5.96 16.52 12.03
C HIS A 282 -7.29 16.77 11.29
N VAL A 283 -7.51 16.02 10.21
CA VAL A 283 -8.65 16.20 9.31
C VAL A 283 -9.90 15.58 9.93
N ILE A 284 -9.89 14.28 10.18
CA ILE A 284 -11.05 13.51 10.67
C ILE A 284 -10.59 12.42 11.65
N THR A 285 -11.38 12.17 12.69
CA THR A 285 -11.29 10.91 13.47
C THR A 285 -12.23 9.90 12.84
N VAL A 286 -11.70 8.74 12.45
CA VAL A 286 -12.47 7.69 11.78
C VAL A 286 -13.10 6.79 12.85
N PRO A 287 -14.41 6.46 12.73
CA PRO A 287 -15.05 5.53 13.66
C PRO A 287 -14.35 4.16 13.63
N ASN A 288 -14.09 3.61 14.82
CA ASN A 288 -13.54 2.27 15.01
C ASN A 288 -14.19 1.58 16.21
N GLY A 289 -14.14 0.25 16.26
CA GLY A 289 -14.70 -0.55 17.34
C GLY A 289 -13.72 -1.58 17.91
N VAL A 290 -14.22 -2.43 18.80
CA VAL A 290 -13.47 -3.58 19.34
C VAL A 290 -13.63 -4.75 18.38
N GLY A 291 -12.56 -5.12 17.69
CA GLY A 291 -12.52 -6.18 16.68
C GLY A 291 -13.29 -5.88 15.39
N VAL A 292 -13.69 -4.63 15.17
CA VAL A 292 -14.46 -4.19 14.00
C VAL A 292 -14.06 -2.78 13.59
N ASP A 293 -14.41 -2.42 12.34
CA ASP A 293 -14.21 -1.11 11.73
C ASP A 293 -12.74 -0.68 11.71
N HIS A 294 -11.85 -1.60 11.33
CA HIS A 294 -10.47 -1.27 11.01
C HIS A 294 -10.41 -0.66 9.61
N ALA A 295 -10.22 0.67 9.55
CA ALA A 295 -10.06 1.36 8.28
C ALA A 295 -8.69 1.05 7.66
N GLU A 296 -8.68 0.70 6.38
CA GLU A 296 -7.45 0.27 5.68
C GLU A 296 -7.25 0.95 4.33
N GLY A 297 -8.28 1.58 3.75
CA GLY A 297 -8.12 2.31 2.50
C GLY A 297 -8.90 3.62 2.49
N MET A 298 -8.39 4.62 1.78
CA MET A 298 -9.05 5.89 1.55
C MET A 298 -8.82 6.41 0.12
N THR A 299 -9.75 7.22 -0.37
CA THR A 299 -9.55 7.95 -1.62
C THR A 299 -10.40 9.20 -1.69
N LEU A 300 -9.97 10.19 -2.46
CA LEU A 300 -10.71 11.41 -2.72
C LEU A 300 -11.77 11.20 -3.80
N LEU A 301 -12.97 11.70 -3.52
CA LEU A 301 -14.02 11.91 -4.50
C LEU A 301 -14.01 13.38 -4.88
N THR A 302 -13.86 13.72 -6.16
CA THR A 302 -13.51 15.09 -6.60
C THR A 302 -14.71 16.00 -6.93
N ASP A 303 -15.95 15.53 -6.80
CA ASP A 303 -17.15 16.35 -7.07
C ASP A 303 -18.40 15.89 -6.26
N PRO A 304 -18.77 16.59 -5.18
CA PRO A 304 -17.93 17.48 -4.39
C PRO A 304 -16.80 16.72 -3.67
N GLU A 305 -15.77 17.47 -3.28
CA GLU A 305 -14.61 16.98 -2.53
C GLU A 305 -15.02 16.28 -1.23
N ARG A 306 -14.79 14.98 -1.18
CA ARG A 306 -15.14 14.09 -0.06
C ARG A 306 -14.10 13.00 0.08
N LEU A 307 -13.96 12.45 1.29
CA LEU A 307 -13.07 11.34 1.56
C LEU A 307 -13.88 10.05 1.71
N LEU A 308 -13.66 9.09 0.82
CA LEU A 308 -14.18 7.72 0.96
C LEU A 308 -13.21 6.92 1.83
N ILE A 309 -13.72 6.17 2.80
CA ILE A 309 -12.94 5.24 3.63
C ILE A 309 -13.58 3.85 3.63
N VAL A 310 -12.74 2.82 3.42
CA VAL A 310 -13.11 1.40 3.44
C VAL A 310 -12.45 0.67 4.61
N TYR A 311 -13.03 -0.48 4.98
CA TYR A 311 -12.69 -1.20 6.21
C TYR A 311 -12.43 -2.69 5.92
N ASP A 312 -11.37 -3.25 6.51
CA ASP A 312 -11.03 -4.67 6.44
C ASP A 312 -12.00 -5.52 7.30
N SER A 313 -12.34 -5.02 8.49
CA SER A 313 -13.18 -5.71 9.46
C SER A 313 -14.54 -5.03 9.70
N PRO A 314 -15.39 -4.82 8.67
CA PRO A 314 -16.60 -4.02 8.81
C PRO A 314 -17.55 -4.58 9.89
N GLY A 315 -18.03 -3.69 10.75
CA GLY A 315 -19.03 -3.98 11.77
C GLY A 315 -20.37 -4.44 11.19
N ALA A 316 -21.25 -4.93 12.07
CA ALA A 316 -22.50 -5.56 11.64
C ALA A 316 -23.45 -4.56 10.94
N GLU A 317 -23.42 -3.30 11.34
CA GLU A 317 -24.18 -2.19 10.75
C GLU A 317 -23.71 -1.79 9.35
N ARG A 318 -22.44 -2.10 9.00
CA ARG A 318 -21.90 -1.92 7.64
C ARG A 318 -22.24 -3.08 6.73
N LYS A 319 -22.46 -4.28 7.27
CA LYS A 319 -22.78 -5.49 6.49
C LYS A 319 -24.27 -5.49 6.11
N ILE A 320 -24.56 -5.15 4.85
CA ILE A 320 -25.92 -5.18 4.30
C ILE A 320 -26.32 -6.62 3.95
N SER A 321 -25.36 -7.41 3.46
CA SER A 321 -25.53 -8.84 3.13
C SER A 321 -24.17 -9.54 3.11
N ASP A 322 -24.16 -10.85 2.85
CA ASP A 322 -22.92 -11.65 2.70
C ASP A 322 -21.96 -11.14 1.61
N LYS A 323 -22.44 -10.30 0.68
CA LYS A 323 -21.66 -9.78 -0.45
C LYS A 323 -21.73 -8.25 -0.59
N ALA A 324 -22.20 -7.54 0.43
CA ALA A 324 -22.35 -6.09 0.36
C ALA A 324 -22.03 -5.41 1.70
N VAL A 325 -21.12 -4.44 1.63
CA VAL A 325 -20.68 -3.63 2.76
C VAL A 325 -20.85 -2.15 2.47
N LYS A 326 -20.99 -1.33 3.52
CA LYS A 326 -20.99 0.13 3.45
C LYS A 326 -19.60 0.67 3.73
N ALA A 327 -19.15 1.57 2.87
CA ALA A 327 -18.04 2.48 3.11
C ALA A 327 -18.55 3.80 3.68
N ASP A 328 -17.69 4.54 4.38
CA ASP A 328 -18.02 5.88 4.86
C ASP A 328 -17.54 6.94 3.88
N VAL A 329 -18.33 8.01 3.75
CA VAL A 329 -17.97 9.19 2.96
C VAL A 329 -18.03 10.40 3.88
N PHE A 330 -16.90 11.04 4.09
CA PHE A 330 -16.75 12.22 4.92
C PHE A 330 -16.65 13.47 4.04
N ALA A 331 -17.21 14.58 4.52
CA ALA A 331 -16.93 15.89 3.92
C ALA A 331 -15.52 16.33 4.33
N LEU A 332 -14.78 16.91 3.39
CA LEU A 332 -13.48 17.54 3.61
C LEU A 332 -13.62 19.06 3.78
#